data_AF-A0A957UCE5-F1
#
_entry.id   AF-A0A957UCE5-F1
#
_cell.length_a   1.000
_cell.length_b   1.000
_cell.length_c   1.000
_cell.angle_alpha   90.00
_cell.angle_beta   90.00
_cell.angle_gamma   90.00
#
_symmetry.space_group_name_H-M   'P 1'
#
loop_
_entity.id
_entity.type
_entity.pdbx_description
1 polymer ?
#
loop_
_entity_poly.entity_id
_entity_poly.type
_entity_poly.pdbx_seq_one_letter_code
_entity_poly.pdbx_strand_id
1 'polypeptide(L)' 'LAPHVINNSWGCPPSEGCDAASLRQVVETMRSAGIYVAASAGNGGPGCGTVNSPIALHDAVTSVGAHGSTGALAGFS' A
#
# COMPACT_ATOMS: atom_id res chain seq x y z
N LEU A 1 3.89 -22.20 10.42
CA LEU A 1 4.66 -21.55 9.34
C LEU A 1 4.05 -20.18 9.07
N ALA A 2 4.87 -19.18 8.74
CA ALA A 2 4.45 -17.82 8.37
C ALA A 2 4.94 -17.51 6.95
N PRO A 3 4.29 -16.59 6.20
CA PRO A 3 4.76 -16.17 4.89
C PRO A 3 6.00 -15.28 5.02
N HIS A 4 6.87 -15.31 4.02
CA HIS A 4 7.97 -14.33 3.90
C HIS A 4 7.49 -13.01 3.26
N VAL A 5 6.44 -13.07 2.43
CA VAL A 5 5.96 -11.97 1.61
C VAL A 5 4.42 -11.96 1.61
N ILE A 6 3.83 -10.77 1.74
CA ILE A 6 2.40 -10.53 1.55
C ILE A 6 2.21 -9.39 0.54
N ASN A 7 1.32 -9.60 -0.42
CA ASN A 7 0.95 -8.61 -1.44
C ASN A 7 -0.48 -8.12 -1.22
N ASN A 8 -0.66 -6.80 -1.21
CA ASN A 8 -1.95 -6.14 -1.03
C ASN A 8 -2.24 -5.23 -2.24
N SER A 9 -2.99 -5.78 -3.19
CA SER A 9 -3.45 -5.03 -4.38
C SER A 9 -4.78 -4.30 -4.12
N TRP A 10 -4.94 -3.79 -2.91
CA TRP A 10 -6.13 -3.09 -2.42
C TRP A 10 -5.69 -1.91 -1.56
N GLY A 11 -6.55 -0.89 -1.50
CA GLY A 11 -6.53 0.13 -0.48
C GLY A 11 -7.88 0.11 0.23
N CYS A 12 -7.95 0.67 1.43
CA CYS A 12 -9.20 0.73 2.19
C CYS A 12 -9.48 2.15 2.69
N PRO A 13 -10.22 2.97 1.93
CA PRO A 13 -10.53 4.35 2.32
C PRO A 13 -11.48 4.40 3.53
N PRO A 14 -11.57 5.55 4.24
CA PRO A 14 -12.50 5.71 5.37
C PRO A 14 -13.97 5.44 5.01
N SER A 15 -14.37 5.65 3.76
CA SER A 15 -15.72 5.35 3.27
C SER A 15 -16.08 3.85 3.32
N GLU A 16 -15.08 2.97 3.37
CA GLU A 16 -15.25 1.53 3.54
C GLU A 16 -15.17 1.11 5.02
N GLY A 17 -15.09 2.08 5.94
CA GLY A 17 -15.04 1.83 7.39
C GLY A 17 -13.66 1.48 7.92
N CYS A 18 -12.60 1.67 7.13
CA CYS A 18 -11.25 1.34 7.55
C CYS A 18 -10.61 2.39 8.45
N ASP A 19 -9.91 1.90 9.47
CA ASP A 19 -9.11 2.68 10.38
C ASP A 19 -7.62 2.53 10.07
N ALA A 20 -6.98 3.64 9.69
CA ALA A 20 -5.56 3.67 9.35
C ALA A 20 -4.68 3.34 10.56
N ALA A 21 -5.09 3.66 11.79
CA ALA A 21 -4.28 3.38 12.97
C ALA A 21 -4.20 1.88 13.27
N SER A 22 -5.32 1.17 13.14
CA SER A 22 -5.42 -0.28 13.30
C SER A 22 -4.58 -1.01 12.25
N LEU A 23 -4.70 -0.59 10.98
CA LEU A 23 -3.93 -1.19 9.89
C LEU A 23 -2.43 -0.92 10.00
N ARG A 24 -2.02 0.26 10.52
CA ARG A 24 -0.62 0.55 10.85
C ARG A 24 -0.04 -0.47 11.82
N GLN A 25 -0.75 -0.75 12.92
CA GLN A 25 -0.27 -1.72 13.91
C GLN A 25 -0.06 -3.10 13.29
N VAL A 26 -0.96 -3.52 12.40
CA VAL A 26 -0.86 -4.80 11.68
C VAL A 26 0.41 -4.86 10.83
N VAL A 27 0.66 -3.85 9.99
CA VAL A 27 1.82 -3.86 9.08
C VAL A 27 3.15 -3.72 9.81
N GLU A 28 3.19 -2.98 10.93
CA GLU A 28 4.39 -2.92 11.78
C GLU A 28 4.69 -4.26 12.46
N THR A 29 3.63 -4.97 12.89
CA THR A 29 3.78 -6.31 13.46
C THR A 29 4.30 -7.29 12.41
N MET A 30 3.79 -7.23 11.18
CA MET A 30 4.29 -8.05 10.07
C MET A 30 5.77 -7.75 9.77
N ARG A 31 6.14 -6.47 9.67
CA ARG A 31 7.52 -6.05 9.42
C ARG A 31 8.46 -6.53 10.53
N SER A 32 8.08 -6.35 11.80
CA SER A 32 8.89 -6.81 12.94
C SER A 32 9.02 -8.34 13.02
N ALA A 33 8.05 -9.08 12.50
CA ALA A 33 8.13 -10.53 12.31
C ALA A 33 9.00 -10.96 11.11
N GLY A 34 9.59 -10.01 10.36
CA GLY A 34 10.42 -10.28 9.19
C GLY A 34 9.61 -10.57 7.92
N ILE A 35 8.32 -10.22 7.88
CA ILE A 35 7.45 -10.39 6.72
C ILE A 35 7.50 -9.13 5.87
N TYR A 36 7.87 -9.27 4.60
CA TYR A 36 7.83 -8.17 3.64
C TYR A 36 6.40 -7.90 3.19
N VAL A 37 5.95 -6.65 3.32
CA VAL A 37 4.60 -6.23 2.95
C VAL A 37 4.67 -5.29 1.74
N ALA A 38 4.11 -5.73 0.61
CA ALA A 38 3.90 -4.89 -0.57
C ALA A 38 2.45 -4.38 -0.61
N ALA A 39 2.27 -3.12 -0.98
CA ALA A 39 0.97 -2.49 -1.13
C ALA A 39 0.90 -1.68 -2.43
N SER A 40 -0.23 -1.70 -3.11
CA SER A 40 -0.47 -0.78 -4.24
C SER A 40 -0.58 0.65 -3.74
N ALA A 41 0.11 1.60 -4.40
CA ALA A 41 -0.02 3.02 -4.11
C ALA A 41 -1.45 3.57 -4.38
N GLY A 42 -2.25 2.82 -5.14
CA GLY A 42 -3.59 3.19 -5.57
C GLY A 42 -3.62 3.75 -7.00
N ASN A 43 -4.83 4.04 -7.48
CA ASN A 43 -5.08 4.53 -8.85
C ASN A 43 -5.69 5.95 -8.86
N GLY A 44 -5.37 6.74 -7.82
CA GLY A 44 -5.93 8.08 -7.61
C GLY A 44 -5.04 9.22 -8.10
N GLY A 45 -3.89 8.93 -8.72
CA GLY A 45 -2.92 9.90 -9.23
C GLY A 45 -3.48 10.84 -10.32
N PRO A 46 -2.66 11.74 -10.89
CA PRO A 46 -1.19 11.83 -10.76
C PRO A 46 -0.71 12.87 -9.73
N GLY A 47 -1.62 13.48 -8.98
CA GLY A 47 -1.29 14.53 -8.03
C GLY A 47 -0.57 14.02 -6.78
N CYS A 48 0.18 14.90 -6.11
CA CYS A 48 0.66 14.63 -4.76
C CYS A 48 -0.52 14.39 -3.80
N GLY A 49 -0.31 13.55 -2.78
CA GLY A 49 -1.33 13.28 -1.75
C GLY A 49 -2.43 12.28 -2.16
N THR A 50 -2.23 11.59 -3.28
CA THR A 50 -3.18 10.58 -3.80
C THR A 50 -2.95 9.19 -3.21
N VAL A 51 -1.79 8.94 -2.60
CA VAL A 51 -1.55 7.81 -1.70
C VAL A 51 -2.20 8.10 -0.34
N ASN A 52 -3.50 7.87 -0.25
CA ASN A 52 -4.31 8.31 0.90
C ASN A 52 -5.17 7.20 1.52
N SER A 53 -5.14 6.00 0.96
CA SER A 53 -5.87 4.85 1.47
C SER A 53 -4.89 3.86 2.10
N PRO A 54 -5.07 3.44 3.37
CA PRO A 54 -4.23 2.43 3.97
C PRO A 54 -4.35 1.11 3.16
N ILE A 55 -3.31 0.28 3.11
CA ILE A 55 -2.11 0.31 3.96
C ILE A 55 -0.91 1.06 3.36
N ALA A 56 -1.02 1.55 2.12
CA ALA A 56 0.10 2.12 1.35
C ALA A 56 0.67 3.44 1.88
N LEU A 57 -0.01 4.06 2.84
CA LEU A 57 0.46 5.30 3.50
C LEU A 57 1.38 5.05 4.71
N HIS A 58 1.59 3.79 5.10
CA HIS A 58 2.45 3.42 6.23
C HIS A 58 3.89 3.12 5.76
N ASP A 59 4.88 3.59 6.51
CA ASP A 59 6.31 3.36 6.25
C ASP A 59 6.74 1.90 6.46
N ALA A 60 5.92 1.11 7.18
CA ALA A 60 6.12 -0.33 7.34
C ALA A 60 5.97 -1.15 6.05
N VAL A 61 5.35 -0.58 5.02
CA VAL A 61 5.09 -1.28 3.75
C VAL A 61 5.92 -0.68 2.63
N THR A 62 6.15 -1.48 1.58
CA THR A 62 6.65 -0.95 0.31
C THR A 62 5.48 -0.66 -0.61
N SER A 63 5.26 0.63 -0.87
CA SER A 63 4.22 1.12 -1.76
C SER A 63 4.68 1.09 -3.21
N VAL A 64 3.87 0.50 -4.09
CA VAL A 64 4.21 0.21 -5.48
C VAL A 64 3.30 1.00 -6.42
N GLY A 65 3.89 1.85 -7.26
CA GLY A 65 3.20 2.55 -8.34
C GLY A 65 3.15 1.74 -9.64
N ALA A 66 2.41 2.22 -10.63
CA ALA A 66 2.23 1.55 -11.92
C ALA A 66 2.96 2.27 -13.06
N HIS A 67 3.51 1.49 -14.00
CA HIS A 67 4.08 1.99 -15.25
C HIS A 67 3.56 1.20 -16.46
N GLY A 68 3.56 1.82 -17.63
CA GLY A 68 3.19 1.20 -18.89
C GLY A 68 4.32 0.38 -19.52
N SER A 69 4.05 -0.23 -20.67
CA SER A 69 5.03 -1.01 -21.44
C SER A 69 6.21 -0.19 -21.96
N THR A 70 6.05 1.13 -22.03
CA THR A 70 7.12 2.09 -22.39
C THR A 70 8.01 2.47 -21.20
N GLY A 71 7.72 1.98 -19.99
CA GLY A 71 8.39 2.36 -18.75
C GLY A 71 7.95 3.72 -18.19
N ALA A 72 7.05 4.45 -18.86
CA ALA A 72 6.46 5.67 -18.34
C ALA A 72 5.47 5.37 -17.20
N LEU A 73 5.42 6.23 -16.18
CA LEU A 73 4.40 6.16 -15.13
C LEU A 73 2.99 6.15 -15.75
N ALA A 74 2.12 5.29 -15.23
CA ALA A 74 0.72 5.28 -15.63
C ALA A 74 0.04 6.57 -15.14
N GLY A 75 -0.80 7.20 -15.96
CA GLY A 75 -1.43 8.48 -15.61
C GLY A 75 -2.37 8.45 -14.41
N PHE A 76 -2.82 7.26 -14.00
CA PHE A 76 -3.61 7.05 -12.77
C PHE A 76 -2.76 6.76 -11.54
N SER A 77 -1.46 6.48 -11.73
CA SER A 77 -0.54 6.15 -10.64
C SER A 77 -0.04 7.39 -9.93
#